data_AF-A0A6I1N3K2-F1
#
_entry.id   AF-A0A6I1N3K2-F1
#
_cell.length_a   1.000
_cell.length_b   1.000
_cell.length_c   1.000
_cell.angle_alpha   90.00
_cell.angle_beta   90.00
_cell.angle_gamma   90.00
#
_symmetry.space_group_name_H-M   'P 1'
#
loop_
_entity.id
_entity.type
_entity.pdbx_description
1 polymer ?
#
loop_
_entity_poly.entity_id
_entity_poly.type
_entity_poly.pdbx_seq_one_letter_code
_entity_poly.pdbx_strand_id
1 'polypeptide(L)' 'MCLICGWIYDEQAGLPDEGIAPGTRWADVPMNWSCPECGARKDDFEMVAL' A
#
# COMPACT_ATOMS: atom_id res chain seq x y z
N MET A 1 0.36 -1.86 -6.48
CA MET A 1 -0.85 -1.31 -7.10
C MET A 1 -2.05 -2.11 -6.66
N CYS A 2 -3.11 -1.43 -6.22
CA CYS A 2 -4.37 -2.04 -5.87
C CYS A 2 -5.08 -2.54 -7.15
N LEU A 3 -5.44 -3.82 -7.19
CA LEU A 3 -6.13 -4.44 -8.32
C LEU A 3 -7.58 -3.96 -8.47
N ILE A 4 -8.14 -3.33 -7.43
CA ILE A 4 -9.55 -2.89 -7.40
C ILE A 4 -9.72 -1.46 -7.92
N CYS A 5 -8.85 -0.54 -7.51
CA CYS A 5 -8.98 0.89 -7.83
C CYS A 5 -7.76 1.50 -8.52
N GLY A 6 -6.66 0.76 -8.67
CA GLY A 6 -5.43 1.24 -9.30
C GLY A 6 -4.54 2.13 -8.42
N TRP A 7 -4.88 2.36 -7.15
CA TRP A 7 -4.03 3.13 -6.23
C TRP A 7 -2.64 2.47 -6.07
N ILE A 8 -1.58 3.28 -6.03
CA ILE A 8 -0.20 2.82 -5.96
C ILE A 8 0.41 3.22 -4.61
N TYR A 9 0.89 2.22 -3.88
CA TYR A 9 1.77 2.44 -2.73
C TYR A 9 3.19 2.71 -3.23
N ASP A 10 3.72 3.88 -2.90
CA ASP A 10 5.13 4.23 -3.11
C ASP A 10 5.90 3.97 -1.81
N GLU A 11 6.82 3.01 -1.82
CA GLU A 11 7.64 2.67 -0.66
C GLU A 11 8.49 3.86 -0.19
N GLN A 12 8.93 4.75 -1.10
CA GLN A 12 9.73 5.92 -0.72
C GLN A 12 8.88 6.95 0.03
N ALA A 13 7.63 7.16 -0.41
CA ALA A 13 6.71 8.08 0.24
C ALA A 13 6.10 7.48 1.53
N GLY A 14 5.91 6.16 1.56
CA GLY A 14 5.11 5.51 2.60
C GLY A 14 3.66 5.97 2.58
N LEU A 15 3.01 5.95 3.74
CA LEU A 15 1.68 6.55 3.95
C LEU A 15 1.59 7.08 5.40
N PRO A 16 2.26 8.20 5.72
CA PRO A 16 2.43 8.66 7.11
C PRO A 16 1.11 8.96 7.83
N ASP A 17 0.09 9.43 7.11
CA ASP A 17 -1.24 9.72 7.65
C ASP A 17 -1.95 8.46 8.16
N GLU A 18 -1.56 7.28 7.67
CA GLU A 18 -2.03 5.98 8.14
C GLU A 18 -1.00 5.25 9.02
N GLY A 19 0.06 5.94 9.45
CA GLY A 19 1.09 5.38 10.31
C GLY A 19 2.15 4.53 9.60
N ILE A 20 2.20 4.56 8.27
CA ILE A 20 3.21 3.86 7.48
C ILE A 20 4.33 4.86 7.13
N ALA A 21 5.50 4.73 7.75
CA ALA A 21 6.59 5.68 7.54
C ALA A 21 7.13 5.66 6.09
N PRO A 22 7.70 6.77 5.60
CA PRO A 22 8.45 6.79 4.34
C PRO A 22 9.61 5.77 4.38
N GLY A 23 9.84 5.07 3.28
CA GLY A 23 10.83 4.00 3.16
C GLY A 23 10.35 2.62 3.66
N THR A 24 9.10 2.49 4.11
CA THR A 24 8.54 1.19 4.50
C THR A 24 8.32 0.34 3.24
N ARG A 25 8.84 -0.89 3.24
CA ARG A 25 8.64 -1.79 2.11
C ARG A 25 7.22 -2.33 2.11
N TRP A 26 6.68 -2.66 0.94
CA TRP A 26 5.38 -3.32 0.81
C TRP A 26 5.30 -4.61 1.64
N ALA A 27 6.41 -5.36 1.71
CA ALA A 27 6.52 -6.56 2.54
C ALA A 27 6.28 -6.27 4.04
N ASP A 28 6.68 -5.10 4.52
CA ASP A 28 6.63 -4.70 5.93
C ASP A 28 5.32 -3.99 6.30
N VAL A 29 4.48 -3.61 5.32
CA VAL A 29 3.14 -3.06 5.57
C VAL A 29 2.29 -4.10 6.33
N PRO A 30 1.57 -3.72 7.41
CA PRO A 30 0.76 -4.66 8.17
C PRO A 30 -0.27 -5.42 7.32
N MET A 31 -0.48 -6.71 7.60
CA MET A 31 -1.43 -7.55 6.83
C MET A 31 -2.90 -7.09 6.97
N ASN A 32 -3.22 -6.43 8.08
CA ASN A 32 -4.54 -5.89 8.35
C ASN A 32 -4.76 -4.47 7.77
N TRP A 33 -3.77 -3.92 7.08
CA TRP A 33 -3.92 -2.65 6.38
C TRP A 33 -4.84 -2.81 5.16
N SER A 34 -5.57 -1.73 4.85
CA SER A 34 -6.50 -1.67 3.73
C SER A 34 -6.23 -0.43 2.88
N CYS A 35 -6.48 -0.53 1.57
CA CYS A 35 -6.34 0.57 0.63
C CYS A 35 -7.12 1.82 1.10
N PRO A 36 -6.49 3.01 1.17
CA PRO A 36 -7.15 4.24 1.64
C PRO A 36 -8.30 4.68 0.73
N GLU A 37 -8.21 4.35 -0.57
CA GLU A 37 -9.20 4.79 -1.57
C GLU A 37 -10.44 3.90 -1.62
N CYS A 38 -10.27 2.58 -1.46
CA CYS A 38 -11.35 1.62 -1.72
C CYS A 38 -11.54 0.55 -0.65
N GLY A 39 -10.72 0.52 0.39
CA GLY A 39 -10.81 -0.46 1.48
C GLY A 39 -10.41 -1.90 1.12
N ALA A 40 -9.82 -2.12 -0.07
CA ALA A 40 -9.32 -3.43 -0.48
C ALA A 40 -8.21 -3.91 0.46
N ARG A 41 -8.08 -5.22 0.65
CA ARG A 41 -7.08 -5.77 1.57
C ARG A 41 -5.70 -5.77 0.92
N LYS A 42 -4.65 -5.94 1.73
CA LYS A 42 -3.28 -6.09 1.24
C LYS A 42 -3.12 -7.20 0.19
N ASP A 43 -3.91 -8.27 0.27
CA ASP A 43 -3.89 -9.39 -0.69
C ASP A 43 -4.41 -9.01 -2.08
N ASP A 44 -5.15 -7.91 -2.21
CA ASP A 44 -5.69 -7.39 -3.48
C ASP A 44 -4.70 -6.45 -4.20
N PHE A 45 -3.40 -6.58 -3.91
CA PHE A 45 -2.35 -5.74 -4.48
C PHE A 45 -1.29 -6.58 -5.19
N GLU A 46 -0.80 -6.03 -6.30
CA GLU A 46 0.39 -6.54 -6.99
C GLU A 46 1.55 -5.55 -6.89
N MET A 47 2.78 -6.07 -6.82
CA MET A 47 3.97 -5.21 -6.93
C MET A 47 4.11 -4.72 -8.38
N VAL A 48 4.39 -3.42 -8.52
CA VAL A 48 4.73 -2.81 -9.80
C VAL A 48 6.15 -2.29 -9.68
N ALA A 49 7.03 -2.74 -10.57
CA ALA A 49 8.34 -2.14 -10.73
C ALA A 49 8.21 -0.96 -11.70
N LEU A 50 8.22 0.26 -11.16
CA LEU A 50 8.24 1.51 -11.92
C LEU A 50 9.67 2.04 -12.05
#